data_AF-A0A2J8KW27-F1
#
_entry.id   AF-A0A2J8KW27-F1
#
_cell.length_a   1.000
_cell.length_b   1.000
_cell.length_c   1.000
_cell.angle_alpha   90.00
_cell.angle_beta   90.00
_cell.angle_gamma   90.00
#
_symmetry.space_group_name_H-M   'P 1'
#
loop_
_entity.id
_entity.type
_entity.pdbx_description
1 polymer ?
#
loop_
_entity_poly.entity_id
_entity_poly.type
_entity_poly.pdbx_seq_one_letter_code
_entity_poly.pdbx_strand_id
1 'polypeptide(L)'
;MADPKYADLPGIEELTSTSVEHIIVNPNAAYDKFKDKRVGTKGLDFSDRIGKTKRTGYESGEYEMLGEGLGVKETPQQKYQRLLHEVQELTTEVEKIKTTVKESATEEKLTSVLLAKQLAALKQQLVASHLEKLL
;
A
#
# COMPACT_ATOMS: atom_id res chain seq x y z
N MET A 1 18.12 65.10 9.47
CA MET A 1 17.45 64.38 8.38
C MET A 1 18.25 63.14 8.02
N ALA A 2 17.77 61.98 8.45
CA ALA A 2 18.04 60.68 7.85
C ALA A 2 16.81 59.85 8.21
N ASP A 3 15.95 59.56 7.22
CA ASP A 3 14.66 58.92 7.47
C ASP A 3 14.89 57.47 7.98
N PRO A 4 14.31 57.08 9.13
CA PRO A 4 14.63 55.81 9.80
C PRO A 4 13.98 54.58 9.15
N LYS A 5 13.33 54.72 8.00
CA LYS A 5 12.45 53.68 7.44
C LYS A 5 13.15 52.46 6.84
N TYR A 6 14.48 52.40 6.80
CA TYR A 6 15.21 51.29 6.16
C TYR A 6 16.48 50.80 6.92
N ALA A 7 16.65 51.15 8.20
CA ALA A 7 17.89 50.81 8.91
C ALA A 7 18.01 49.34 9.33
N ASP A 8 16.88 48.67 9.65
CA ASP A 8 16.90 47.29 10.13
C ASP A 8 16.39 46.33 9.06
N LEU A 9 17.31 45.82 8.23
CA LEU A 9 17.08 44.63 7.43
C LEU A 9 17.21 43.40 8.34
N PRO A 10 16.13 42.62 8.57
CA PRO A 10 16.06 41.57 9.60
C PRO A 10 16.98 40.34 9.37
N GLY A 11 17.84 40.35 8.35
CA GLY A 11 18.71 39.22 8.00
C GLY A 11 20.14 39.29 8.53
N ILE A 12 20.58 40.41 9.12
CA ILE A 12 21.98 40.58 9.56
C ILE A 12 22.22 39.90 10.92
N GLU A 13 21.24 39.93 11.83
CA GLU A 13 21.38 39.33 13.17
C GLU A 13 21.52 37.80 13.11
N GLU A 14 20.84 37.13 12.18
CA GLU A 14 20.90 35.66 12.03
C GLU A 14 22.32 35.15 11.69
N LEU A 15 23.13 35.97 11.00
CA LEU A 15 24.49 35.62 10.59
C LEU A 15 25.55 35.76 11.70
N THR A 16 25.17 36.29 12.87
CA THR A 16 26.09 36.54 14.00
C THR A 16 25.63 35.89 15.30
N SER A 17 24.79 34.86 15.18
CA SER A 17 24.21 34.12 16.30
C SER A 17 25.30 33.48 17.19
N THR A 18 25.23 33.68 18.50
CA THR A 18 26.18 33.08 19.46
C THR A 18 25.91 31.60 19.75
N SER A 19 24.71 31.11 19.41
CA SER A 19 24.28 29.73 19.66
C SER A 19 24.53 28.78 18.48
N VAL A 20 25.09 29.27 17.36
CA VAL A 20 25.31 28.48 16.14
C VAL A 20 26.75 28.65 15.66
N GLU A 21 27.41 27.54 15.31
CA GLU A 21 28.75 27.59 14.71
C GLU A 21 28.67 27.85 13.20
N HIS A 22 29.37 28.89 12.75
CA HIS A 22 29.40 29.26 11.34
C HIS A 22 30.62 28.62 10.64
N ILE A 23 30.40 27.47 9.99
CA ILE A 23 31.44 26.82 9.20
C ILE A 23 31.58 27.52 7.84
N ILE A 24 32.77 28.08 7.58
CA ILE A 24 33.07 28.73 6.31
C ILE A 24 33.11 27.69 5.19
N VAL A 25 32.24 27.84 4.20
CA VAL A 25 32.29 27.02 2.99
C VAL A 25 33.48 27.46 2.16
N ASN A 26 34.47 26.58 2.01
CA ASN A 26 35.59 26.75 1.08
C ASN A 26 35.45 25.75 -0.07
N PRO A 27 34.89 26.15 -1.22
CA PRO A 27 34.64 25.25 -2.34
C PRO A 27 35.92 24.62 -2.90
N ASN A 28 37.03 25.37 -2.93
CA ASN A 28 38.30 24.91 -3.47
C ASN A 28 38.87 23.77 -2.60
N ALA A 29 38.92 23.99 -1.29
CA ALA A 29 39.37 22.97 -0.35
C ALA A 29 38.42 21.76 -0.28
N ALA A 30 37.10 21.98 -0.46
CA ALA A 30 36.12 20.91 -0.51
C ALA A 30 36.31 20.03 -1.76
N TYR A 31 36.54 20.64 -2.93
CA TYR A 31 36.78 19.89 -4.17
C TYR A 31 37.98 18.94 -4.03
N ASP A 32 39.12 19.45 -3.56
CA ASP A 32 40.34 18.65 -3.42
C ASP A 32 40.16 17.46 -2.45
N LYS A 33 39.32 17.61 -1.41
CA LYS A 33 39.02 16.52 -0.47
C LYS A 33 38.25 15.35 -1.10
N PHE A 34 37.46 15.59 -2.15
CA PHE A 34 36.63 14.56 -2.78
C PHE A 34 37.07 14.19 -4.20
N LYS A 35 38.00 14.95 -4.81
CA LYS A 35 38.47 14.80 -6.19
C LYS A 35 38.82 13.37 -6.58
N ASP A 36 39.51 12.65 -5.70
CA ASP A 36 40.01 11.30 -5.99
C ASP A 36 39.06 10.18 -5.53
N LYS A 37 37.95 10.53 -4.86
CA LYS A 37 36.97 9.55 -4.35
C LYS A 37 35.96 9.21 -5.45
N ARG A 38 35.69 7.92 -5.64
CA ARG A 38 34.71 7.41 -6.61
C ARG A 38 33.64 6.58 -5.91
N VAL A 39 32.41 6.66 -6.40
CA VAL A 39 31.27 5.87 -5.90
C VAL A 39 30.93 4.81 -6.94
N GLY A 40 30.92 3.54 -6.54
CA GLY A 40 30.47 2.44 -7.37
C GLY A 40 28.95 2.30 -7.30
N THR A 41 28.28 2.23 -8.45
CA THR A 41 26.80 2.22 -8.53
C THR A 41 26.19 0.83 -8.74
N LYS A 42 27.01 -0.22 -8.74
CA LYS A 42 26.55 -1.58 -9.04
C LYS A 42 25.76 -2.14 -7.85
N GLY A 43 24.45 -2.34 -8.05
CA GLY A 43 23.56 -2.92 -7.04
C GLY A 43 23.14 -1.95 -5.94
N LEU A 44 23.28 -0.63 -6.16
CA LEU A 44 22.78 0.37 -5.22
C LEU A 44 21.27 0.56 -5.41
N ASP A 45 20.52 0.27 -4.35
CA ASP A 45 19.12 0.58 -4.19
C ASP A 45 19.00 1.60 -3.04
N PHE A 46 18.52 2.81 -3.33
CA PHE A 46 18.29 3.85 -2.32
C PHE A 46 16.89 3.76 -1.71
N SER A 47 16.03 2.91 -2.29
CA SER A 47 14.68 2.66 -1.85
C SER A 47 14.62 1.28 -1.21
N ASP A 48 14.14 1.17 0.03
CA ASP A 48 13.99 -0.13 0.66
C ASP A 48 13.15 -1.08 -0.23
N ARG A 49 13.80 -2.13 -0.75
CA ARG A 49 13.30 -3.33 -1.47
C ARG A 49 13.46 -3.30 -3.00
N ILE A 50 14.41 -4.11 -3.49
CA ILE A 50 14.56 -4.53 -4.89
C ILE A 50 13.35 -5.39 -5.30
N GLY A 51 12.35 -4.76 -5.91
CA GLY A 51 11.28 -5.42 -6.65
C GLY A 51 11.44 -5.15 -8.15
N LYS A 52 11.17 -6.14 -9.01
CA LYS A 52 11.23 -5.98 -10.48
C LYS A 52 10.12 -5.10 -11.07
N THR A 53 9.17 -4.66 -10.24
CA THR A 53 7.97 -3.90 -10.65
C THR A 53 7.98 -2.53 -9.99
N LYS A 54 7.67 -1.49 -10.76
CA LYS A 54 7.60 -0.09 -10.29
C LYS A 54 6.58 0.03 -9.15
N ARG A 55 7.04 0.48 -7.98
CA ARG A 55 6.18 0.76 -6.82
C ARG A 55 5.78 2.24 -6.82
N THR A 56 4.54 2.52 -7.17
CA THR A 56 3.89 3.80 -6.85
C THR A 56 3.62 3.80 -5.34
N GLY A 57 3.92 4.88 -4.63
CA GLY A 57 3.86 4.96 -3.16
C GLY A 57 2.46 4.71 -2.55
N TYR A 58 2.45 4.60 -1.21
CA TYR A 58 1.48 3.91 -0.35
C TYR A 58 1.62 2.39 -0.42
N GLU A 59 2.15 1.78 0.63
CA GLU A 59 2.01 0.33 0.78
C GLU A 59 0.52 0.05 0.88
N SER A 60 0.02 -0.65 -0.13
CA SER A 60 -1.32 -1.19 -0.11
C SER A 60 -1.45 -2.00 1.18
N GLY A 61 -2.41 -1.61 2.03
CA GLY A 61 -2.55 -2.17 3.36
C GLY A 61 -2.86 -3.67 3.32
N GLU A 62 -3.07 -4.26 4.50
CA GLU A 62 -3.40 -5.69 4.65
C GLU A 62 -4.71 -6.13 3.96
N TYR A 63 -5.36 -5.28 3.15
CA TYR A 63 -6.62 -5.51 2.44
C TYR A 63 -6.52 -5.24 0.92
N GLU A 64 -5.30 -5.22 0.35
CA GLU A 64 -5.14 -5.04 -1.09
C GLU A 64 -5.73 -6.21 -1.88
N MET A 65 -6.69 -5.93 -2.75
CA MET A 65 -7.11 -6.84 -3.81
C MET A 65 -6.59 -6.31 -5.15
N LEU A 66 -5.99 -7.20 -5.97
CA LEU A 66 -5.60 -6.83 -7.33
C LEU A 66 -6.86 -6.54 -8.14
N GLY A 67 -6.85 -5.42 -8.86
CA GLY A 67 -7.89 -5.10 -9.83
C GLY A 67 -7.99 -6.15 -10.94
N GLU A 68 -9.22 -6.38 -11.39
CA GLU A 68 -9.52 -7.35 -12.44
C GLU A 68 -8.78 -6.99 -13.74
N GLY A 69 -8.11 -7.98 -14.36
CA GLY A 69 -7.41 -7.78 -15.64
C GLY A 69 -5.97 -7.24 -15.56
N LEU A 70 -5.38 -7.07 -14.37
CA LEU A 70 -4.01 -6.56 -14.23
C LEU A 70 -2.89 -7.51 -14.72
N GLY A 71 -3.19 -8.77 -15.08
CA GLY A 71 -2.22 -9.71 -15.64
C GLY A 71 -1.06 -10.12 -14.70
N VAL A 72 -1.06 -9.64 -13.45
CA VAL A 72 -0.07 -9.96 -12.42
C VAL A 72 -0.58 -11.14 -11.59
N LYS A 73 0.31 -12.10 -11.27
CA LYS A 73 -0.04 -13.22 -10.38
C LYS A 73 -0.29 -12.71 -8.96
N GLU A 74 -1.44 -13.08 -8.41
CA GLU A 74 -1.82 -12.79 -7.03
C GLU A 74 -0.86 -13.42 -6.02
N THR A 75 -0.57 -12.71 -4.93
CA THR A 75 0.05 -13.34 -3.76
C THR A 75 -0.97 -14.24 -3.03
N PRO A 76 -0.53 -15.22 -2.22
CA PRO A 76 -1.45 -16.08 -1.46
C PRO A 76 -2.42 -15.31 -0.56
N GLN A 77 -1.97 -14.19 0.02
CA GLN A 77 -2.79 -13.33 0.88
C GLN A 77 -3.87 -12.57 0.08
N GLN A 78 -3.48 -11.95 -1.03
CA GLN A 78 -4.42 -11.28 -1.93
C GLN A 78 -5.47 -12.26 -2.47
N LYS A 79 -5.05 -13.47 -2.84
CA LYS A 79 -5.95 -14.54 -3.28
C LYS A 79 -6.95 -14.94 -2.21
N TYR A 80 -6.52 -15.03 -0.94
CA TYR A 80 -7.42 -15.32 0.17
C TYR A 80 -8.51 -14.26 0.31
N GLN A 81 -8.14 -12.98 0.22
CA GLN A 81 -9.08 -11.86 0.34
C GLN A 81 -10.09 -11.83 -0.79
N ARG A 82 -9.62 -12.00 -2.04
CA ARG A 82 -10.50 -12.10 -3.19
C ARG A 82 -11.49 -13.26 -3.05
N LEU A 83 -11.00 -14.46 -2.70
CA LEU A 83 -11.87 -15.63 -2.49
C LEU A 83 -12.88 -15.40 -1.36
N LEU A 84 -12.50 -14.73 -0.28
CA LEU A 84 -13.41 -14.41 0.82
C LEU A 84 -14.53 -13.48 0.34
N HIS A 85 -14.18 -12.46 -0.44
CA HIS A 85 -15.15 -11.54 -1.05
C HIS A 85 -16.07 -12.26 -2.03
N GLU A 86 -15.53 -13.03 -2.97
CA GLU A 86 -16.30 -13.78 -3.98
C GLU A 86 -17.29 -14.77 -3.34
N VAL A 87 -16.86 -15.49 -2.31
CA VAL A 87 -17.72 -16.41 -1.57
C VAL A 87 -18.85 -15.65 -0.86
N GLN A 88 -18.57 -14.46 -0.33
CA GLN A 88 -19.58 -13.64 0.32
C GLN A 88 -20.59 -13.07 -0.68
N GLU A 89 -20.12 -12.57 -1.82
CA GLU A 89 -20.96 -12.08 -2.91
C GLU A 89 -21.88 -13.19 -3.43
N LEU A 90 -21.33 -14.37 -3.72
CA LEU A 90 -22.12 -15.52 -4.16
C LEU A 90 -23.13 -15.97 -3.09
N THR A 91 -22.77 -15.88 -1.80
CA THR A 91 -23.72 -16.16 -0.70
C THR A 91 -24.90 -15.20 -0.77
N THR A 92 -24.64 -13.90 -0.93
CA THR A 92 -25.70 -12.89 -1.02
C THR A 92 -26.57 -13.04 -2.27
N GLU A 93 -25.98 -13.44 -3.40
CA GLU A 93 -26.72 -13.70 -4.63
C GLU A 93 -27.63 -14.94 -4.50
N VAL A 94 -27.13 -16.03 -3.94
CA VAL A 94 -27.94 -17.23 -3.69
C VAL A 94 -29.06 -16.94 -2.68
N GLU A 95 -28.81 -16.14 -1.65
CA GLU A 95 -29.86 -15.69 -0.74
C GLU A 95 -30.91 -14.83 -1.44
N LYS A 96 -30.48 -13.91 -2.31
CA LYS A 96 -31.37 -13.09 -3.13
C LYS A 96 -32.23 -13.95 -4.05
N ILE A 97 -31.64 -14.92 -4.75
CA ILE A 97 -32.37 -15.89 -5.59
C ILE A 97 -33.36 -16.68 -4.74
N LYS A 98 -32.95 -17.17 -3.57
CA LYS A 98 -33.82 -17.88 -2.64
C LYS A 98 -35.01 -17.02 -2.20
N THR A 99 -34.82 -15.72 -1.95
CA THR A 99 -35.92 -14.81 -1.63
C THR A 99 -36.85 -14.58 -2.84
N THR A 100 -36.31 -14.34 -4.03
CA THR A 100 -37.10 -14.12 -5.25
C THR A 100 -37.87 -15.37 -5.69
N VAL A 101 -37.30 -16.57 -5.56
CA VAL A 101 -37.96 -17.87 -5.84
C VAL A 101 -38.93 -18.27 -4.72
N LYS A 102 -38.82 -17.70 -3.52
CA LYS A 102 -39.86 -17.86 -2.50
C LYS A 102 -41.10 -17.03 -2.84
N GLU A 103 -40.93 -15.92 -3.56
CA GLU A 103 -42.00 -15.05 -4.05
C GLU A 103 -42.64 -15.56 -5.35
N SER A 104 -41.88 -16.23 -6.23
CA SER A 104 -42.37 -16.90 -7.44
C SER A 104 -42.43 -18.43 -7.24
N ALA A 105 -43.63 -19.01 -7.17
CA ALA A 105 -43.85 -20.42 -6.81
C ALA A 105 -43.43 -21.44 -7.91
N THR A 106 -42.15 -21.47 -8.30
CA THR A 106 -41.56 -22.45 -9.24
C THR A 106 -40.61 -23.42 -8.54
N GLU A 107 -40.54 -24.66 -9.04
CA GLU A 107 -40.06 -25.87 -8.35
C GLU A 107 -38.53 -26.02 -8.13
N GLU A 108 -37.73 -24.94 -8.14
CA GLU A 108 -36.27 -25.01 -7.93
C GLU A 108 -35.81 -24.81 -6.47
N LYS A 109 -36.70 -25.09 -5.51
CA LYS A 109 -36.45 -24.83 -4.08
C LYS A 109 -35.34 -25.69 -3.48
N LEU A 110 -35.13 -26.91 -3.99
CA LEU A 110 -34.15 -27.85 -3.44
C LEU A 110 -32.71 -27.53 -3.88
N THR A 111 -32.52 -27.02 -5.09
CA THR A 111 -31.20 -26.70 -5.66
C THR A 111 -30.56 -25.49 -4.99
N SER A 112 -31.29 -24.39 -4.81
CA SER A 112 -30.77 -23.16 -4.17
C SER A 112 -30.40 -23.35 -2.69
N VAL A 113 -31.18 -24.14 -1.94
CA VAL A 113 -30.91 -24.43 -0.52
C VAL A 113 -29.69 -25.34 -0.36
N LEU A 114 -29.51 -26.33 -1.24
CA LEU A 114 -28.31 -27.17 -1.26
C LEU A 114 -27.05 -26.37 -1.61
N LEU A 115 -27.14 -25.47 -2.61
CA LEU A 115 -26.08 -24.53 -2.97
C LEU A 115 -25.67 -23.64 -1.79
N ALA A 116 -26.64 -23.07 -1.07
CA ALA A 116 -26.36 -22.27 0.12
C ALA A 116 -25.61 -23.07 1.21
N LYS A 117 -25.97 -24.34 1.42
CA LYS A 117 -25.29 -25.22 2.38
C LYS A 117 -23.85 -25.52 1.97
N GLN A 118 -23.61 -25.75 0.67
CA GLN A 118 -22.25 -25.95 0.15
C GLN A 118 -21.40 -24.68 0.26
N LEU A 119 -21.99 -23.51 0.01
CA LEU A 119 -21.35 -22.20 0.20
C LEU A 119 -20.94 -21.95 1.65
N ALA A 120 -21.83 -22.26 2.61
CA ALA A 120 -21.52 -22.13 4.02
C ALA A 120 -20.33 -23.03 4.45
N ALA A 121 -20.29 -24.27 3.95
CA ALA A 121 -19.18 -25.19 4.21
C ALA A 121 -17.87 -24.68 3.58
N LEU A 122 -17.93 -24.17 2.34
CA LEU A 122 -16.77 -23.61 1.65
C LEU A 122 -16.21 -22.39 2.38
N LYS A 123 -17.08 -21.49 2.86
CA LYS A 123 -16.68 -20.35 3.69
C LYS A 123 -15.96 -20.79 4.96
N GLN A 124 -16.47 -21.80 5.66
CA GLN A 124 -15.83 -22.34 6.86
C GLN A 124 -14.46 -22.95 6.57
N GLN A 125 -14.33 -23.71 5.49
CA GLN A 125 -13.04 -24.28 5.07
C GLN A 125 -12.02 -23.19 4.72
N LEU A 126 -12.46 -22.13 4.04
CA LEU A 126 -11.59 -21.00 3.68
C LEU A 126 -11.05 -20.27 4.93
N VAL A 127 -11.91 -20.02 5.92
CA VAL A 127 -11.52 -19.37 7.18
C VAL A 127 -10.61 -20.27 8.02
N ALA A 128 -10.92 -21.57 8.13
CA ALA A 128 -10.11 -22.52 8.88
C ALA A 128 -8.69 -22.68 8.29
N SER A 129 -8.57 -22.76 6.97
CA SER A 129 -7.26 -22.86 6.30
C SER A 129 -6.39 -21.60 6.48
N HIS A 130 -7.00 -20.43 6.66
CA HIS A 130 -6.26 -19.21 6.97
C HIS A 130 -5.68 -19.23 8.39
N LEU A 131 -6.43 -19.77 9.36
CA LEU A 131 -5.97 -19.94 10.74
C LEU A 131 -4.71 -20.81 10.81
N GLU A 132 -4.67 -21.91 10.06
CA GLU A 132 -3.50 -22.82 10.00
C GLU A 132 -2.25 -22.20 9.37
N LYS A 133 -2.39 -21.13 8.57
CA LYS A 133 -1.24 -20.41 8.00
C LYS A 133 -0.71 -19.29 8.90
N LEU A 134 -1.48 -18.91 9.93
CA LEU A 134 -1.14 -17.86 10.89
C LEU A 134 -0.54 -18.42 12.20
N LEU A 135 -0.73 -19.72 12.48
CA LEU A 135 -0.16 -20.46 13.61
C LEU A 135 1.14 -21.17 13.21
#